data_AF-V6L5N8-F1
#
_entry.id   AF-V6L5N8-F1
#
_cell.length_a   1.000
_cell.length_b   1.000
_cell.length_c   1.000
_cell.angle_alpha   90.00
_cell.angle_beta   90.00
_cell.angle_gamma   90.00
#
_symmetry.space_group_name_H-M   'P 1'
#
loop_
_entity.id
_entity.type
_entity.pdbx_description
1 polymer ?
#
loop_
_entity_poly.entity_id
_entity_poly.type
_entity_poly.pdbx_seq_one_letter_code
_entity_poly.pdbx_strand_id
1 'polypeptide(L)'
;MVARVMFLSVGCVAVFFAATSWLMGVATGPENVVASSQQHGPQLLFVLSDARLGGTFTDALHLFFVTGIFASMLAFHNVVARYAFAMGREGLLPAQIGRASASTGAPAFGSLLQTVIAFVVVAGFAVTDDSPVGDPTTPVLRLFTWMGNLGALGVIALMALASVAVIAFFVRRGATGAQGPRLLCSGLAALGLTVIFCYAVADFEVLIGSGDGSVLRWALPGVLVLAGAAGVVAALVLRTRSPETYARIGLGNEAFRLENAASAKTEGRDR
;
A
#
# COMPACT_ATOMS: atom_id res chain seq x y z
N MET A 1 20.99 12.58 -0.38
CA MET A 1 19.83 13.40 -0.79
C MET A 1 18.50 12.73 -0.50
N VAL A 2 18.34 11.43 -0.81
CA VAL A 2 17.07 10.67 -0.64
C VAL A 2 16.40 10.87 0.74
N ALA A 3 17.13 10.69 1.85
CA ALA A 3 16.54 10.82 3.19
C ALA A 3 15.97 12.23 3.48
N ARG A 4 16.68 13.30 3.08
CA ARG A 4 16.23 14.68 3.30
C ARG A 4 14.97 14.99 2.51
N VAL A 5 14.91 14.52 1.26
CA VAL A 5 13.72 14.65 0.41
C VAL A 5 12.55 13.90 1.02
N MET A 6 12.74 12.66 1.50
CA MET A 6 11.69 11.88 2.16
C MET A 6 11.12 12.60 3.39
N PHE A 7 11.99 13.12 4.29
CA PHE A 7 11.51 13.84 5.47
C PHE A 7 10.78 15.14 5.11
N LEU A 8 11.26 15.87 4.11
CA LEU A 8 10.58 17.08 3.63
C LEU A 8 9.21 16.76 3.02
N SER A 9 9.13 15.72 2.17
CA SER A 9 7.88 15.29 1.56
C SER A 9 6.86 14.83 2.60
N VAL A 10 7.27 13.97 3.55
CA VAL A 10 6.37 13.49 4.61
C VAL A 10 5.93 14.63 5.52
N GLY A 11 6.85 15.52 5.90
CA GLY A 11 6.52 16.68 6.74
C GLY A 11 5.54 17.64 6.05
N CYS A 12 5.76 17.93 4.76
CA CYS A 12 4.86 18.76 3.97
C CYS A 12 3.46 18.15 3.87
N VAL A 13 3.35 16.85 3.55
CA VAL A 13 2.07 16.14 3.48
C VAL A 13 1.37 16.11 4.83
N ALA A 14 2.09 15.86 5.92
CA ALA A 14 1.52 15.82 7.26
C ALA A 14 0.95 17.18 7.68
N VAL A 15 1.69 18.27 7.46
CA VAL A 15 1.21 19.63 7.74
C VAL A 15 0.01 19.99 6.88
N PHE A 16 0.07 19.65 5.58
CA PHE A 16 -1.02 19.92 4.66
C PHE A 16 -2.31 19.17 5.05
N PHE A 17 -2.21 17.89 5.41
CA PHE A 17 -3.35 17.11 5.88
C PHE A 17 -3.89 17.60 7.22
N ALA A 18 -3.03 17.93 8.18
CA ALA A 18 -3.46 18.49 9.45
C ALA A 18 -4.20 19.81 9.27
N ALA A 19 -3.65 20.72 8.45
CA ALA A 19 -4.27 22.00 8.14
C ALA A 19 -5.61 21.83 7.41
N THR A 20 -5.67 20.96 6.39
CA THR A 20 -6.90 20.72 5.62
C THR A 20 -7.98 20.08 6.48
N SER A 21 -7.64 19.07 7.29
CA SER A 21 -8.59 18.43 8.21
C SER A 21 -9.12 19.42 9.24
N TRP A 22 -8.26 20.29 9.77
CA TRP A 22 -8.67 21.33 10.71
C TRP A 22 -9.61 22.36 10.06
N LEU A 23 -9.26 22.86 8.87
CA LEU A 23 -10.10 23.79 8.11
C LEU A 23 -11.46 23.18 7.75
N MET A 24 -11.52 21.91 7.35
CA MET A 24 -12.78 21.21 7.12
C MET A 24 -13.61 21.11 8.39
N GLY A 25 -12.99 20.83 9.55
CA GLY A 25 -13.67 20.81 10.83
C GLY A 25 -14.27 22.17 11.21
N VAL A 26 -13.50 23.25 11.03
CA VAL A 26 -13.97 24.64 11.26
C VAL A 26 -15.08 25.01 10.28
N ALA A 27 -14.93 24.69 8.99
CA ALA A 27 -15.91 25.01 7.96
C ALA A 27 -17.23 24.27 8.19
N THR A 28 -17.19 23.00 8.57
CA THR A 28 -18.39 22.20 8.85
C THR A 28 -19.06 22.61 10.17
N GLY A 29 -18.27 23.13 11.11
CA GLY A 29 -18.67 23.35 12.50
C GLY A 29 -18.33 22.11 13.34
N PRO A 30 -17.54 22.23 14.44
CA PRO A 30 -17.04 21.08 15.21
C PRO A 30 -18.13 20.09 15.66
N GLU A 31 -19.33 20.58 15.97
CA GLU A 31 -20.47 19.77 16.41
C GLU A 31 -21.10 18.95 15.27
N ASN A 32 -20.95 19.41 14.02
CA ASN A 32 -21.58 18.81 12.83
C ASN A 32 -20.62 17.98 11.98
N VAL A 33 -19.32 17.95 12.31
CA VAL A 33 -18.28 17.28 11.50
C VAL A 33 -18.61 15.81 11.29
N VAL A 34 -18.99 15.11 12.37
CA VAL A 34 -19.29 13.67 12.30
C VAL A 34 -20.52 13.41 11.43
N ALA A 35 -21.63 14.11 11.68
CA ALA A 35 -22.86 13.95 10.93
C ALA A 35 -22.67 14.27 9.43
N SER A 36 -21.98 15.37 9.12
CA SER A 36 -21.72 15.78 7.73
C SER A 36 -20.77 14.81 7.03
N SER A 37 -19.79 14.25 7.75
CA SER A 37 -18.88 13.23 7.21
C SER A 37 -19.63 11.92 6.92
N GLN A 38 -20.58 11.52 7.76
CA GLN A 38 -21.42 10.34 7.49
C GLN A 38 -22.37 10.57 6.32
N GLN A 39 -22.90 11.79 6.15
CA GLN A 39 -23.83 12.13 5.09
C GLN A 39 -23.14 12.26 3.72
N HIS A 40 -22.02 12.98 3.65
CA HIS A 40 -21.37 13.32 2.38
C HIS A 40 -20.14 12.47 2.09
N GLY A 41 -19.56 11.82 3.09
CA GLY A 41 -18.39 10.96 2.93
C GLY A 41 -17.24 11.68 2.23
N PRO A 42 -16.64 11.06 1.18
CA PRO A 42 -15.57 11.67 0.40
C PRO A 42 -15.94 13.00 -0.28
N GLN A 43 -17.23 13.27 -0.49
CA GLN A 43 -17.70 14.47 -1.18
C GLN A 43 -17.79 15.72 -0.30
N LEU A 44 -17.59 15.57 1.02
CA LEU A 44 -17.73 16.67 1.98
C LEU A 44 -16.92 17.91 1.59
N LEU A 45 -15.68 17.73 1.12
CA LEU A 45 -14.82 18.83 0.68
C LEU A 45 -15.46 19.64 -0.48
N PHE A 46 -16.04 18.95 -1.46
CA PHE A 46 -16.64 19.59 -2.63
C PHE A 46 -17.94 20.30 -2.26
N VAL A 47 -18.77 19.67 -1.41
CA VAL A 47 -20.00 20.27 -0.88
C VAL A 47 -19.68 21.56 -0.11
N LEU A 48 -18.67 21.54 0.76
CA LEU A 48 -18.27 22.70 1.54
C LEU A 48 -17.69 23.82 0.67
N SER A 49 -16.97 23.45 -0.40
CA SER A 49 -16.33 24.38 -1.33
C SER A 49 -17.37 25.04 -2.22
N ASP A 50 -18.33 24.29 -2.75
CA ASP A 50 -19.40 24.80 -3.60
C ASP A 50 -20.23 25.87 -2.89
N ALA A 51 -20.64 25.57 -1.66
CA ALA A 51 -21.42 26.49 -0.83
C ALA A 51 -20.68 27.79 -0.46
N ARG A 52 -19.34 27.84 -0.55
CA ARG A 52 -18.52 28.98 -0.07
C ARG A 52 -17.77 29.72 -1.16
N LEU A 53 -17.35 29.02 -2.19
CA LEU A 53 -16.43 29.49 -3.23
C LEU A 53 -17.07 29.43 -4.63
N GLY A 54 -18.23 28.78 -4.75
CA GLY A 54 -19.00 28.66 -5.98
C GLY A 54 -18.55 27.53 -6.91
N GLY A 55 -19.43 27.15 -7.83
CA GLY A 55 -19.27 25.99 -8.72
C GLY A 55 -17.98 26.01 -9.55
N THR A 56 -17.57 27.15 -10.10
CA THR A 56 -16.35 27.23 -10.93
C THR A 56 -15.08 26.82 -10.15
N PHE A 57 -15.00 27.18 -8.87
CA PHE A 57 -13.87 26.78 -8.03
C PHE A 57 -13.93 25.28 -7.72
N THR A 58 -15.13 24.79 -7.42
CA THR A 58 -15.40 23.37 -7.17
C THR A 58 -15.08 22.51 -8.39
N ASP A 59 -15.36 22.97 -9.61
CA ASP A 59 -15.01 22.27 -10.85
C ASP A 59 -13.49 22.14 -11.03
N ALA A 60 -12.75 23.21 -10.73
CA ALA A 60 -11.28 23.16 -10.73
C ALA A 60 -10.74 22.18 -9.67
N LEU A 61 -11.35 22.14 -8.48
CA LEU A 61 -11.01 21.14 -7.46
C LEU A 61 -11.27 19.71 -7.95
N HIS A 62 -12.40 19.45 -8.61
CA HIS A 62 -12.69 18.13 -9.18
C HIS A 62 -11.62 17.73 -10.21
N LEU A 63 -11.20 18.66 -11.07
CA LEU A 63 -10.15 18.40 -12.06
C LEU A 63 -8.82 18.02 -11.39
N PHE A 64 -8.40 18.75 -10.36
CA PHE A 64 -7.19 18.43 -9.60
C PHE A 64 -7.31 17.10 -8.86
N PHE A 65 -8.47 16.81 -8.29
CA PHE A 65 -8.75 15.55 -7.61
C PHE A 65 -8.64 14.35 -8.55
N VAL A 66 -9.30 14.40 -9.71
CA VAL A 66 -9.25 13.33 -10.72
C VAL A 66 -7.82 13.13 -11.24
N THR A 67 -7.11 14.23 -11.52
CA THR A 67 -5.71 14.18 -11.97
C THR A 67 -4.81 13.57 -10.91
N GLY A 68 -4.99 13.96 -9.64
CA GLY A 68 -4.22 13.43 -8.51
C GLY A 68 -4.47 11.93 -8.27
N ILE A 69 -5.72 11.49 -8.35
CA ILE A 69 -6.08 10.07 -8.27
C ILE A 69 -5.42 9.29 -9.40
N PHE A 70 -5.50 9.77 -10.64
CA PHE A 70 -4.88 9.11 -11.78
C PHE A 70 -3.36 8.98 -11.61
N ALA A 71 -2.70 10.07 -11.20
CA ALA A 71 -1.26 10.06 -10.93
C ALA A 71 -0.88 9.06 -9.81
N SER A 72 -1.67 9.02 -8.74
CA SER A 72 -1.51 8.07 -7.63
C SER A 72 -1.67 6.61 -8.09
N MET A 73 -2.73 6.31 -8.86
CA MET A 73 -2.97 4.96 -9.41
C MET A 73 -1.82 4.52 -10.32
N LEU A 74 -1.32 5.41 -11.18
CA LEU A 74 -0.18 5.11 -12.04
C LEU A 74 1.10 4.85 -11.23
N ALA A 75 1.34 5.61 -10.16
CA ALA A 75 2.46 5.38 -9.26
C ALA A 75 2.36 4.01 -8.58
N PHE A 76 1.19 3.65 -8.03
CA PHE A 76 0.96 2.34 -7.42
C PHE A 76 1.12 1.19 -8.42
N HIS A 77 0.58 1.33 -9.64
CA HIS A 77 0.72 0.31 -10.68
C HIS A 77 2.20 0.01 -10.99
N ASN A 78 3.01 1.07 -11.10
CA ASN A 78 4.45 0.94 -11.33
C ASN A 78 5.18 0.28 -10.16
N VAL A 79 4.82 0.65 -8.93
CA VAL A 79 5.40 0.09 -7.72
C VAL A 79 5.07 -1.41 -7.61
N VAL A 80 3.81 -1.79 -7.78
CA VAL A 80 3.37 -3.20 -7.73
C VAL A 80 4.04 -4.01 -8.83
N ALA A 81 4.12 -3.49 -10.06
CA ALA A 81 4.79 -4.19 -11.16
C ALA A 81 6.28 -4.47 -10.86
N ARG A 82 6.98 -3.52 -10.22
CA ARG A 82 8.38 -3.70 -9.80
C ARG A 82 8.52 -4.70 -8.65
N TYR A 83 7.60 -4.69 -7.68
CA TYR A 83 7.59 -5.70 -6.62
C TYR A 83 7.29 -7.09 -7.15
N ALA A 84 6.31 -7.25 -8.05
CA ALA A 84 6.01 -8.52 -8.69
C ALA A 84 7.23 -9.05 -9.47
N PHE A 85 7.91 -8.18 -10.22
CA PHE A 85 9.15 -8.53 -10.90
C PHE A 85 10.26 -8.97 -9.94
N ALA A 86 10.46 -8.26 -8.83
CA ALA A 86 11.44 -8.65 -7.80
C ALA A 86 11.09 -10.02 -7.19
N MET A 87 9.82 -10.23 -6.82
CA MET A 87 9.35 -11.52 -6.28
C MET A 87 9.52 -12.68 -7.27
N GLY A 88 9.29 -12.43 -8.57
CA GLY A 88 9.53 -13.44 -9.62
C GLY A 88 11.02 -13.80 -9.77
N ARG A 89 11.93 -12.85 -9.57
CA ARG A 89 13.38 -13.10 -9.57
C ARG A 89 13.88 -13.83 -8.34
N GLU A 90 13.19 -13.65 -7.21
CA GLU A 90 13.49 -14.32 -5.94
C GLU A 90 12.80 -15.68 -5.80
N GLY A 91 12.05 -16.12 -6.82
CA GLY A 91 11.37 -17.43 -6.84
C GLY A 91 10.08 -17.51 -6.01
N LEU A 92 9.56 -16.37 -5.54
CA LEU A 92 8.28 -16.24 -4.83
C LEU A 92 7.08 -16.25 -5.79
N LEU A 93 7.29 -15.84 -7.03
CA LEU A 93 6.32 -15.91 -8.12
C LEU A 93 6.90 -16.72 -9.29
N PRO A 94 6.06 -17.21 -10.23
CA PRO A 94 6.53 -17.85 -11.45
C PRO A 94 7.66 -17.06 -12.13
N ALA A 95 8.73 -17.75 -12.54
CA ALA A 95 9.94 -17.14 -13.10
C ALA A 95 9.65 -16.21 -14.29
N GLN A 96 8.55 -16.44 -15.01
CA GLN A 96 8.06 -15.60 -16.09
C GLN A 96 7.78 -14.15 -15.66
N ILE A 97 7.28 -13.93 -14.44
CA ILE A 97 7.00 -12.60 -13.90
C ILE A 97 8.31 -11.85 -13.59
N GLY A 98 9.38 -12.59 -13.25
CA GLY A 98 10.72 -12.06 -13.02
C GLY A 98 11.49 -11.69 -14.30
N ARG A 99 10.89 -11.83 -15.50
CA ARG A 99 11.52 -11.45 -16.77
C ARG A 99 11.14 -10.03 -17.17
N ALA A 100 12.15 -9.24 -17.50
CA ALA A 100 11.97 -7.91 -18.07
C ALA A 100 11.61 -8.02 -19.55
N SER A 101 10.85 -7.04 -20.07
CA SER A 101 10.59 -6.92 -21.50
C SER A 101 11.91 -6.76 -22.26
N ALA A 102 12.10 -7.54 -23.32
CA ALA A 102 13.30 -7.48 -24.16
C ALA A 102 13.45 -6.14 -24.88
N SER A 103 12.35 -5.44 -25.18
CA SER A 103 12.36 -4.18 -25.94
C SER A 103 12.56 -2.94 -25.07
N THR A 104 11.99 -2.91 -23.87
CA THR A 104 11.94 -1.71 -23.01
C THR A 104 12.63 -1.89 -21.66
N GLY A 105 13.01 -3.10 -21.28
CA GLY A 105 13.51 -3.42 -19.94
C GLY A 105 12.45 -3.32 -18.83
N ALA A 106 11.19 -3.01 -19.18
CA ALA A 106 10.11 -2.82 -18.22
C ALA A 106 9.56 -4.17 -17.69
N PRO A 107 9.04 -4.22 -16.44
CA PRO A 107 8.42 -5.41 -15.86
C PRO A 107 7.02 -5.68 -16.45
N ALA A 108 6.95 -6.03 -17.74
CA ALA A 108 5.70 -6.17 -18.49
C ALA A 108 4.76 -7.23 -17.88
N PHE A 109 5.28 -8.38 -17.45
CA PHE A 109 4.47 -9.41 -16.82
C PHE A 109 3.95 -8.99 -15.44
N GLY A 110 4.72 -8.24 -14.66
CA GLY A 110 4.25 -7.66 -13.40
C GLY A 110 3.14 -6.63 -13.60
N SER A 111 3.25 -5.80 -14.64
CA SER A 111 2.20 -4.86 -15.04
C SER A 111 0.92 -5.59 -15.48
N LEU A 112 1.05 -6.61 -16.33
CA LEU A 112 -0.08 -7.42 -16.79
C LEU A 112 -0.78 -8.13 -15.64
N LEU A 113 -0.02 -8.71 -14.69
CA LEU A 113 -0.58 -9.33 -13.50
C LEU A 113 -1.45 -8.33 -12.71
N GLN A 114 -0.94 -7.13 -12.46
CA GLN A 114 -1.68 -6.09 -11.77
C GLN A 114 -2.93 -5.65 -12.54
N THR A 115 -2.84 -5.50 -13.86
CA THR A 115 -3.99 -5.15 -14.71
C THR A 115 -5.07 -6.24 -14.67
N VAL A 116 -4.68 -7.52 -14.72
CA VAL A 116 -5.63 -8.65 -14.64
C VAL A 116 -6.31 -8.67 -13.27
N ILE A 117 -5.57 -8.49 -12.18
CA ILE A 117 -6.14 -8.42 -10.83
C ILE A 117 -7.12 -7.25 -10.73
N ALA A 118 -6.72 -6.06 -11.20
CA ALA A 118 -7.58 -4.88 -11.20
C ALA A 118 -8.86 -5.11 -12.03
N PHE A 119 -8.72 -5.70 -13.22
CA PHE A 119 -9.87 -6.02 -14.07
C PHE A 119 -10.82 -7.01 -13.40
N VAL A 120 -10.31 -8.07 -12.77
CA VAL A 120 -11.15 -9.05 -12.05
C VAL A 120 -11.90 -8.39 -10.90
N VAL A 121 -11.24 -7.54 -10.12
CA VAL A 121 -11.88 -6.81 -9.01
C VAL A 121 -12.95 -5.86 -9.54
N VAL A 122 -12.64 -5.07 -10.57
CA VAL A 122 -13.60 -4.13 -11.18
C VAL A 122 -14.79 -4.88 -11.79
N ALA A 123 -14.55 -5.95 -12.54
CA ALA A 123 -15.60 -6.79 -13.10
C ALA A 123 -16.45 -7.42 -12.01
N GLY A 124 -15.84 -7.87 -10.90
CA GLY A 124 -16.55 -8.37 -9.72
C GLY A 124 -17.55 -7.36 -9.17
N PHE A 125 -17.11 -6.12 -8.91
CA PHE A 125 -18.00 -5.05 -8.45
C PHE A 125 -19.08 -4.69 -9.48
N ALA A 126 -18.75 -4.75 -10.78
CA ALA A 126 -19.71 -4.46 -11.84
C ALA A 126 -20.81 -5.53 -11.98
N VAL A 127 -20.51 -6.81 -11.72
CA VAL A 127 -21.51 -7.89 -11.81
C VAL A 127 -22.30 -8.09 -10.52
N THR A 128 -21.76 -7.69 -9.37
CA THR A 128 -22.45 -7.74 -8.07
C THR A 128 -23.16 -6.43 -7.72
N ASP A 129 -23.27 -5.50 -8.68
CA ASP A 129 -24.04 -4.28 -8.46
C ASP A 129 -25.53 -4.60 -8.55
N ASP A 130 -26.19 -4.62 -7.41
CA ASP A 130 -27.64 -4.80 -7.29
C ASP A 130 -28.41 -3.49 -7.57
N SER A 131 -27.70 -2.38 -7.82
CA SER A 131 -28.32 -1.09 -8.11
C SER A 131 -29.02 -1.12 -9.48
N PRO A 132 -30.20 -0.49 -9.63
CA PRO A 132 -30.81 -0.33 -10.94
C PRO A 132 -29.78 0.32 -11.88
N VAL A 133 -29.82 -0.06 -13.17
CA VAL A 133 -28.89 0.27 -14.28
C VAL A 133 -28.60 1.78 -14.50
N GLY A 134 -29.06 2.68 -13.62
CA GLY A 134 -28.99 4.13 -13.75
C GLY A 134 -27.84 4.86 -13.04
N ASP A 135 -27.21 4.33 -11.99
CA ASP A 135 -26.13 5.05 -11.27
C ASP A 135 -24.78 4.32 -11.26
N PRO A 136 -23.90 4.56 -12.25
CA PRO A 136 -22.57 3.97 -12.29
C PRO A 136 -21.64 4.49 -11.17
N THR A 137 -22.05 5.51 -10.41
CA THR A 137 -21.19 6.10 -9.38
C THR A 137 -21.17 5.28 -8.09
N THR A 138 -22.26 4.58 -7.76
CA THR A 138 -22.37 3.83 -6.51
C THR A 138 -21.35 2.68 -6.40
N PRO A 139 -21.17 1.80 -7.40
CA PRO A 139 -20.13 0.74 -7.36
C PRO A 139 -18.72 1.31 -7.33
N VAL A 140 -18.49 2.41 -8.05
CA VAL A 140 -17.19 3.09 -8.10
C VAL A 140 -16.84 3.70 -6.74
N LEU A 141 -17.80 4.34 -6.08
CA LEU A 141 -17.62 4.87 -4.72
C LEU A 141 -17.33 3.77 -3.72
N ARG A 142 -18.07 2.64 -3.77
CA ARG A 142 -17.82 1.48 -2.91
C ARG A 142 -16.43 0.89 -3.16
N LEU A 143 -16.08 0.67 -4.42
CA LEU A 143 -14.76 0.16 -4.81
C LEU A 143 -13.65 1.09 -4.30
N PHE A 144 -13.78 2.39 -4.53
CA PHE A 144 -12.80 3.39 -4.10
C PHE A 144 -12.65 3.40 -2.57
N THR A 145 -13.75 3.48 -1.83
CA THR A 145 -13.74 3.53 -0.37
C THR A 145 -13.24 2.21 0.23
N TRP A 146 -13.77 1.07 -0.20
CA TRP A 146 -13.43 -0.22 0.41
C TRP A 146 -12.00 -0.62 0.07
N MET A 147 -11.61 -0.53 -1.20
CA MET A 147 -10.29 -0.95 -1.66
C MET A 147 -9.21 0.07 -1.27
N GLY A 148 -9.55 1.36 -1.21
CA GLY A 148 -8.68 2.41 -0.69
C GLY A 148 -8.35 2.19 0.79
N ASN A 149 -9.36 1.93 1.63
CA ASN A 149 -9.14 1.65 3.05
C ASN A 149 -8.44 0.31 3.28
N LEU A 150 -8.76 -0.73 2.52
CA LEU A 150 -8.03 -2.00 2.59
C LEU A 150 -6.56 -1.83 2.22
N GLY A 151 -6.27 -1.06 1.16
CA GLY A 151 -4.91 -0.72 0.75
C GLY A 151 -4.16 0.08 1.82
N ALA A 152 -4.80 1.10 2.40
CA ALA A 152 -4.23 1.88 3.49
C ALA A 152 -3.91 1.01 4.71
N LEU A 153 -4.84 0.13 5.12
CA LEU A 153 -4.64 -0.82 6.21
C LEU A 153 -3.45 -1.76 5.93
N GLY A 154 -3.35 -2.26 4.70
CA GLY A 154 -2.22 -3.09 4.26
C GLY A 154 -0.88 -2.37 4.32
N VAL A 155 -0.82 -1.11 3.85
CA VAL A 155 0.41 -0.30 3.91
C VAL A 155 0.81 -0.01 5.35
N ILE A 156 -0.14 0.34 6.24
CA ILE A 156 0.14 0.57 7.66
C ILE A 156 0.72 -0.70 8.30
N ALA A 157 0.13 -1.86 8.03
CA ALA A 157 0.64 -3.14 8.50
C ALA A 157 2.07 -3.41 8.00
N LEU A 158 2.32 -3.21 6.71
CA LEU A 158 3.65 -3.38 6.12
C LEU A 158 4.68 -2.43 6.74
N MET A 159 4.30 -1.18 7.00
CA MET A 159 5.17 -0.20 7.64
C MET A 159 5.47 -0.60 9.09
N ALA A 160 4.48 -1.06 9.85
CA ALA A 160 4.67 -1.56 11.22
C ALA A 160 5.61 -2.78 11.25
N LEU A 161 5.39 -3.75 10.37
CA LEU A 161 6.25 -4.92 10.21
C LEU A 161 7.67 -4.53 9.80
N ALA A 162 7.83 -3.58 8.88
CA ALA A 162 9.15 -3.08 8.48
C ALA A 162 9.89 -2.41 9.65
N SER A 163 9.20 -1.62 10.48
CA SER A 163 9.78 -1.02 11.68
C SER A 163 10.26 -2.09 12.67
N VAL A 164 9.47 -3.14 12.90
CA VAL A 164 9.87 -4.29 13.74
C VAL A 164 11.05 -5.05 13.11
N ALA A 165 11.05 -5.26 11.79
CA ALA A 165 12.13 -5.93 11.08
C ALA A 165 13.47 -5.19 11.19
N VAL A 166 13.45 -3.85 11.17
CA VAL A 166 14.65 -3.02 11.39
C VAL A 166 15.21 -3.24 12.79
N ILE A 167 14.35 -3.31 13.82
CA ILE A 167 14.78 -3.59 15.20
C ILE A 167 15.41 -4.98 15.26
N ALA A 168 14.72 -6.00 14.77
CA ALA A 168 15.21 -7.37 14.76
C ALA A 168 16.55 -7.51 14.02
N PHE A 169 16.73 -6.80 12.91
CA PHE A 169 17.95 -6.80 12.12
C PHE A 169 19.17 -6.30 12.91
N PHE A 170 19.06 -5.14 13.56
CA PHE A 170 20.18 -4.56 14.31
C PHE A 170 20.46 -5.26 15.63
N VAL A 171 19.41 -5.75 16.30
CA VAL A 171 19.55 -6.56 17.52
C VAL A 171 20.30 -7.86 17.22
N ARG A 172 19.94 -8.58 16.15
CA ARG A 172 20.62 -9.83 15.76
C ARG A 172 22.09 -9.65 15.38
N ARG A 173 22.49 -8.45 14.94
CA ARG A 173 23.89 -8.13 14.60
C ARG A 173 24.69 -7.54 15.76
N GLY A 174 24.12 -7.46 16.97
CA GLY A 174 24.79 -6.88 18.14
C GLY A 174 25.10 -5.38 18.01
N ALA A 175 24.42 -4.68 17.09
CA ALA A 175 24.70 -3.28 16.76
C ALA A 175 23.78 -2.29 17.50
N THR A 176 23.21 -2.71 18.64
CA THR A 176 22.18 -1.95 19.37
C THR A 176 22.70 -0.62 19.90
N GLY A 177 23.92 -0.57 20.45
CA GLY A 177 24.52 0.66 20.95
C GLY A 177 24.77 1.69 19.84
N ALA A 178 25.40 1.27 18.74
CA ALA A 178 25.73 2.16 17.62
C ALA A 178 24.50 2.69 16.87
N GLN A 179 23.35 2.03 16.99
CA GLN A 179 22.10 2.37 16.27
C GLN A 179 20.97 2.79 17.22
N GLY A 180 21.28 3.14 18.47
CA GLY A 180 20.31 3.47 19.52
C GLY A 180 19.21 4.45 19.07
N PRO A 181 19.54 5.62 18.48
CA PRO A 181 18.53 6.56 18.01
C PRO A 181 17.61 5.96 16.92
N ARG A 182 18.16 5.16 16.01
CA ARG A 182 17.38 4.52 14.95
C ARG A 182 16.44 3.45 15.51
N LEU A 183 16.89 2.70 16.51
CA LEU A 183 16.07 1.72 17.21
C LEU A 183 14.93 2.38 17.99
N LEU A 184 15.20 3.50 18.67
CA LEU A 184 14.17 4.27 19.36
C LEU A 184 13.12 4.78 18.37
N CYS A 185 13.53 5.43 17.28
CA CYS A 185 12.60 5.89 16.25
C CYS A 185 11.80 4.74 15.61
N SER A 186 12.44 3.59 15.36
CA SER A 186 11.77 2.41 14.81
C SER A 186 10.78 1.82 15.81
N GLY A 187 11.10 1.82 17.10
CA GLY A 187 10.21 1.34 18.17
C GLY A 187 9.00 2.24 18.35
N LEU A 188 9.19 3.56 18.37
CA LEU A 188 8.10 4.53 18.41
C LEU A 188 7.20 4.43 17.17
N ALA A 189 7.79 4.27 15.97
CA ALA A 189 7.05 4.07 14.74
C ALA A 189 6.25 2.75 14.77
N ALA A 190 6.87 1.65 15.20
CA ALA A 190 6.18 0.36 15.32
C ALA A 190 5.00 0.44 16.28
N LEU A 191 5.18 1.07 17.45
CA LEU A 191 4.11 1.27 18.42
C LEU A 191 2.97 2.12 17.84
N GLY A 192 3.29 3.31 17.31
CA GLY A 192 2.29 4.22 16.76
C GLY A 192 1.52 3.63 15.58
N LEU A 193 2.21 2.98 14.63
CA LEU A 193 1.58 2.32 13.49
C LEU A 193 0.72 1.14 13.92
N THR A 194 1.15 0.37 14.93
CA THR A 194 0.34 -0.73 15.48
C THR A 194 -0.93 -0.20 16.16
N VAL A 195 -0.82 0.89 16.93
CA VAL A 195 -2.00 1.55 17.54
C VAL A 195 -2.97 2.02 16.46
N ILE A 196 -2.48 2.73 15.43
CA ILE A 196 -3.30 3.19 14.30
C ILE A 196 -3.95 2.00 13.59
N PHE A 197 -3.20 0.92 13.35
CA PHE A 197 -3.73 -0.29 12.74
C PHE A 197 -4.87 -0.91 13.58
N CYS A 198 -4.68 -1.01 14.90
CA CYS A 198 -5.72 -1.55 15.79
C CYS A 198 -7.00 -0.71 15.76
N TYR A 199 -6.89 0.63 15.81
CA TYR A 199 -8.04 1.51 15.66
C TYR A 199 -8.68 1.38 14.27
N ALA A 200 -7.88 1.34 13.21
CA ALA A 200 -8.39 1.18 11.85
C ALA A 200 -9.16 -0.15 11.67
N VAL A 201 -8.75 -1.24 12.32
CA VAL A 201 -9.48 -2.51 12.31
C VAL A 201 -10.74 -2.43 13.19
N ALA A 202 -10.65 -1.83 14.37
CA ALA A 202 -11.79 -1.71 15.28
C ALA A 202 -12.92 -0.85 14.68
N ASP A 203 -12.55 0.27 14.06
CA ASP A 203 -13.44 1.24 13.44
C ASP A 203 -13.56 1.02 11.92
N PHE A 204 -13.18 -0.17 11.42
CA PHE A 204 -13.15 -0.44 9.96
C PHE A 204 -14.52 -0.28 9.32
N GLU A 205 -15.58 -0.59 10.06
CA GLU A 205 -16.97 -0.40 9.66
C GLU A 205 -17.31 1.06 9.32
N VAL A 206 -16.78 2.00 10.12
CA VAL A 206 -16.88 3.44 9.89
C VAL A 206 -16.07 3.82 8.64
N LEU A 207 -14.86 3.28 8.49
CA LEU A 207 -14.01 3.55 7.33
C LEU A 207 -14.65 3.15 6.00
N ILE A 208 -15.38 2.02 5.97
CA ILE A 208 -16.02 1.52 4.75
C ILE A 208 -17.46 2.01 4.55
N GLY A 209 -18.03 2.71 5.54
CA GLY A 209 -19.39 3.26 5.49
C GLY A 209 -20.47 2.18 5.30
N SER A 210 -20.25 0.97 5.82
CA SER A 210 -21.12 -0.19 5.55
C SER A 210 -22.35 -0.29 6.46
N GLY A 211 -22.46 0.57 7.48
CA GLY A 211 -23.48 0.50 8.52
C GLY A 211 -23.25 -0.59 9.57
N ASP A 212 -24.01 -0.48 10.66
CA ASP A 212 -23.90 -1.28 11.88
C ASP A 212 -23.96 -2.80 11.62
N GLY A 213 -22.90 -3.52 12.04
CA GLY A 213 -22.90 -4.99 12.07
C GLY A 213 -22.64 -5.69 10.73
N SER A 214 -22.15 -4.97 9.72
CA SER A 214 -21.84 -5.56 8.42
C SER A 214 -20.71 -6.60 8.49
N VAL A 215 -20.89 -7.75 7.84
CA VAL A 215 -19.87 -8.80 7.71
C VAL A 215 -18.59 -8.28 7.03
N LEU A 216 -18.72 -7.26 6.17
CA LEU A 216 -17.61 -6.63 5.45
C LEU A 216 -16.53 -6.08 6.39
N ARG A 217 -16.91 -5.67 7.60
CA ARG A 217 -15.99 -5.12 8.60
C ARG A 217 -14.87 -6.11 8.99
N TRP A 218 -15.15 -7.41 8.94
CA TRP A 218 -14.19 -8.47 9.22
C TRP A 218 -13.70 -9.15 7.95
N ALA A 219 -14.56 -9.27 6.94
CA ALA A 219 -14.20 -9.94 5.69
C ALA A 219 -13.06 -9.21 4.96
N LEU A 220 -13.12 -7.87 4.84
CA LEU A 220 -12.12 -7.09 4.14
C LEU A 220 -10.75 -7.12 4.83
N PRO A 221 -10.61 -6.80 6.14
CA PRO A 221 -9.35 -7.02 6.85
C PRO A 221 -8.91 -8.49 6.84
N GLY A 222 -9.85 -9.43 6.84
CA GLY A 222 -9.58 -10.86 6.68
C GLY A 222 -8.83 -11.19 5.39
N VAL A 223 -9.14 -10.52 4.28
CA VAL A 223 -8.38 -10.67 3.01
C VAL A 223 -6.91 -10.31 3.20
N LEU A 224 -6.61 -9.25 3.95
CA LEU A 224 -5.23 -8.85 4.26
C LEU A 224 -4.51 -9.93 5.09
N VAL A 225 -5.19 -10.48 6.10
CA VAL A 225 -4.65 -11.59 6.92
C VAL A 225 -4.38 -12.83 6.07
N LEU A 226 -5.31 -13.19 5.18
CA LEU A 226 -5.17 -14.31 4.25
C LEU A 226 -4.00 -14.10 3.29
N ALA A 227 -3.83 -12.90 2.74
CA ALA A 227 -2.70 -12.56 1.87
C ALA A 227 -1.36 -12.67 2.62
N GLY A 228 -1.30 -12.16 3.85
CA GLY A 228 -0.13 -12.30 4.72
C GLY A 228 0.19 -13.77 5.03
N ALA A 229 -0.83 -14.56 5.38
CA ALA A 229 -0.70 -15.99 5.65
C ALA A 229 -0.21 -16.75 4.40
N ALA A 230 -0.76 -16.45 3.22
CA ALA A 230 -0.32 -17.02 1.95
C ALA A 230 1.16 -16.70 1.68
N GLY A 231 1.61 -15.47 1.95
CA GLY A 231 3.02 -15.09 1.85
C GLY A 231 3.92 -15.86 2.81
N VAL A 232 3.51 -16.04 4.06
CA VAL A 232 4.25 -16.84 5.06
C VAL A 232 4.33 -18.31 4.64
N VAL A 233 3.21 -18.89 4.21
CA VAL A 233 3.17 -20.28 3.73
C VAL A 233 4.08 -20.45 2.51
N ALA A 234 4.00 -19.54 1.53
CA ALA A 234 4.89 -19.58 0.36
C ALA A 234 6.37 -19.51 0.76
N ALA A 235 6.72 -18.62 1.70
CA ALA A 235 8.09 -18.50 2.21
C ALA A 235 8.56 -19.77 2.93
N LEU A 236 7.70 -20.39 3.76
CA LEU A 236 8.03 -21.64 4.46
C LEU A 236 8.15 -22.84 3.53
N VAL A 237 7.28 -22.95 2.52
CA VAL A 237 7.38 -23.98 1.48
C VAL A 237 8.65 -23.80 0.65
N LEU A 238 9.03 -22.57 0.32
CA LEU A 238 10.27 -22.29 -0.37
C LEU A 238 11.49 -22.64 0.48
N ARG A 239 11.43 -22.38 1.79
CA ARG A 239 12.48 -22.75 2.75
C ARG A 239 12.71 -24.26 2.81
N THR A 240 11.68 -25.08 2.64
CA THR A 240 11.80 -26.54 2.68
C THR A 240 12.16 -27.14 1.32
N ARG A 241 11.58 -26.64 0.22
CA ARG A 241 11.82 -27.18 -1.13
C ARG A 241 13.10 -26.68 -1.79
N SER A 242 13.50 -25.44 -1.52
CA SER A 242 14.68 -24.82 -2.13
C SER A 242 15.35 -23.84 -1.15
N PRO A 243 16.07 -24.35 -0.13
CA PRO A 243 16.72 -23.54 0.89
C PRO A 243 17.66 -22.48 0.32
N GLU A 244 18.36 -22.80 -0.78
CA GLU A 244 19.24 -21.87 -1.49
C GLU A 244 18.49 -20.67 -2.06
N THR A 245 17.32 -20.88 -2.65
CA THR A 245 16.48 -19.78 -3.18
C THR A 245 15.92 -18.94 -2.04
N TYR A 246 15.48 -19.58 -0.96
CA TYR A 246 15.04 -18.87 0.25
C TYR A 246 16.15 -18.00 0.85
N ALA A 247 17.39 -18.50 0.91
CA ALA A 247 18.53 -17.76 1.42
C ALA A 247 18.91 -16.53 0.56
N ARG A 248 18.48 -16.51 -0.72
CA ARG A 248 18.71 -15.38 -1.64
C ARG A 248 17.68 -14.26 -1.50
N ILE A 249 16.55 -14.49 -0.84
CA ILE A 249 15.51 -13.47 -0.67
C ILE A 249 16.10 -12.25 0.05
N GLY A 250 15.90 -11.06 -0.53
CA GLY A 250 16.36 -9.80 0.06
C GLY A 250 17.85 -9.49 -0.10
N LEU A 251 18.64 -10.35 -0.75
CA LEU A 251 20.05 -10.06 -1.09
C LEU A 251 20.18 -9.15 -2.31
N GLY A 252 19.15 -9.05 -3.16
CA GLY A 252 19.15 -8.18 -4.34
C GLY A 252 20.38 -8.39 -5.25
N ASN A 253 21.12 -7.32 -5.55
CA ASN A 253 22.33 -7.39 -6.37
C ASN A 253 23.51 -8.11 -5.69
N GLU A 254 23.52 -8.27 -4.37
CA GLU A 254 24.58 -9.03 -3.70
C GLU A 254 24.53 -10.51 -4.06
N ALA A 255 23.34 -11.10 -4.21
CA ALA A 255 23.21 -12.47 -4.70
C ALA A 255 23.85 -12.64 -6.08
N PHE A 256 23.61 -11.71 -7.01
CA PHE A 256 24.20 -11.72 -8.35
C PHE A 256 25.74 -11.56 -8.30
N ARG A 257 26.26 -10.70 -7.41
CA ARG A 257 27.71 -10.55 -7.22
C ARG A 257 28.35 -11.79 -6.62
N LEU A 258 27.68 -12.44 -5.66
CA LEU A 258 28.15 -13.68 -5.04
C LEU A 258 28.18 -14.84 -6.06
N GLU A 259 27.18 -14.92 -6.93
CA GLU A 259 27.12 -15.92 -8.00
C GLU A 259 28.22 -15.70 -9.04
N ASN A 260 28.45 -14.47 -9.49
CA ASN A 260 29.57 -14.15 -10.40
C ASN A 260 30.93 -14.44 -9.75
N ALA A 261 31.10 -14.11 -8.47
CA ALA A 261 32.32 -14.40 -7.73
C ALA A 261 32.57 -15.90 -7.54
N ALA A 262 31.50 -16.69 -7.36
CA ALA A 262 31.58 -18.15 -7.28
C ALA A 262 31.96 -18.77 -8.64
N SER A 263 31.31 -18.35 -9.73
CA SER A 263 31.61 -18.82 -11.09
C SER A 263 33.05 -18.50 -11.51
N ALA A 264 33.53 -17.29 -11.22
CA ALA A 264 34.92 -16.90 -11.51
C ALA A 264 35.96 -17.73 -10.74
N LYS A 265 35.63 -18.18 -9.52
CA LYS A 265 36.51 -19.01 -8.70
C LYS A 265 36.58 -20.46 -9.19
N THR A 266 35.52 -20.95 -9.83
CA THR A 266 35.48 -22.28 -10.46
C THR A 266 36.26 -22.29 -11.77
N GLU A 267 36.08 -21.28 -12.63
CA GLU A 267 36.83 -21.16 -13.90
C GLU A 267 38.34 -20.97 -13.70
N GLY A 268 38.75 -20.33 -12.59
CA GLY A 268 40.16 -20.18 -12.24
C GLY A 268 40.82 -21.42 -11.62
N ARG A 269 40.04 -22.46 -11.30
CA ARG A 269 40.55 -23.72 -10.72
C ARG A 269 40.76 -24.82 -11.77
N ASP A 270 40.16 -24.67 -12.94
CA ASP A 270 40.27 -25.56 -14.10
C ASP A 270 41.33 -25.08 -15.12
N ARG A 271 42.11 -24.04 -14.79
CA ARG A 271 43.29 -23.55 -15.55
C ARG A 271 44.56 -23.78 -14.75
#